data_AF-A0A2M7MZV4-F1
#
_entry.id   AF-A0A2M7MZV4-F1
#
_cell.length_a   1.000
_cell.length_b   1.000
_cell.length_c   1.000
_cell.angle_alpha   90.00
_cell.angle_beta   90.00
_cell.angle_gamma   90.00
#
_symmetry.space_group_name_H-M   'P 1'
#
loop_
_entity.id
_entity.type
_entity.pdbx_description
1 polymer ?
#
loop_
_entity_poly.entity_id
_entity_poly.type
_entity_poly.pdbx_seq_one_letter_code
_entity_poly.pdbx_strand_id
1 'polypeptide(L)'
;MVNNISFCYFLKKHYTYSAFGLIISSEIEIPEFVISKEKSNVTICYGNVPKTLKKTEHEGFRYQISKNEFLIKYSTWATYFVCNGEKVIIQPEKNADERDIRAFILSTVIAIVLHQRGLLPLHTSGIVYKNKGVLFAGNSGIGKSTIAIALNKKYKYKFISDDITVISEQNAAPIIYSSFPSVKLWQDSLDMLKISNNKLPLIRKDVNKFRYNTNTDFYSGILNPYAIFVIENNVQNKVEIIEIKGVEKFNIVRNHIFRAKMIKELYSNEHFKLLTLFLNSAKCYKILRPKDVNTINELSSMINNIIKKV
;
A
#
# COMPACT_ATOMS: atom_id res chain seq x y z
N MET A 1 -33.65 33.57 0.04
CA MET A 1 -32.37 34.00 0.65
C MET A 1 -31.32 32.97 0.29
N VAL A 2 -30.45 33.34 -0.65
CA VAL A 2 -29.35 32.53 -1.15
C VAL A 2 -28.20 32.72 -0.17
N ASN A 3 -27.96 31.74 0.71
CA ASN A 3 -26.77 31.74 1.56
C ASN A 3 -25.58 31.30 0.70
N ASN A 4 -24.93 32.31 0.10
CA ASN A 4 -23.58 32.22 -0.43
C ASN A 4 -22.65 31.73 0.69
N ILE A 5 -22.22 30.49 0.59
CA ILE A 5 -21.08 29.98 1.36
C ILE A 5 -19.86 30.72 0.81
N SER A 6 -19.45 31.77 1.51
CA SER A 6 -18.20 32.48 1.25
C SER A 6 -17.04 31.50 1.48
N PHE A 7 -16.51 30.96 0.40
CA PHE A 7 -15.21 30.29 0.41
C PHE A 7 -14.17 31.40 0.59
N CYS A 8 -13.82 31.70 1.84
CA CYS A 8 -12.70 32.59 2.14
C CYS A 8 -11.45 32.08 1.40
N TYR A 9 -10.89 32.92 0.53
CA TYR A 9 -9.58 32.74 -0.08
C TYR A 9 -8.48 32.83 1.01
N PHE A 10 -8.40 31.83 1.88
CA PHE A 10 -7.15 31.54 2.57
C PHE A 10 -6.19 31.00 1.52
N LEU A 11 -4.98 31.56 1.43
CA LEU A 11 -3.86 31.01 0.68
C LEU A 11 -3.85 29.50 0.91
N LYS A 12 -4.25 28.72 -0.11
CA LYS A 12 -4.36 27.27 0.05
C LYS A 12 -2.96 26.73 0.31
N LYS A 13 -2.75 26.20 1.52
CA LYS A 13 -1.47 25.64 1.92
C LYS A 13 -1.25 24.37 1.12
N HIS A 14 -0.22 24.37 0.27
CA HIS A 14 0.18 23.19 -0.48
C HIS A 14 1.39 22.55 0.19
N TYR A 15 1.26 21.26 0.49
CA TYR A 15 2.35 20.40 0.93
C TYR A 15 2.85 19.59 -0.25
N THR A 16 4.17 19.37 -0.34
CA THR A 16 4.75 18.52 -1.38
C THR A 16 5.45 17.34 -0.73
N TYR A 17 5.20 16.16 -1.27
CA TYR A 17 5.62 14.88 -0.70
C TYR A 17 6.27 13.97 -1.75
N SER A 18 7.07 13.02 -1.29
CA SER A 18 7.54 11.87 -2.07
C SER A 18 7.05 10.57 -1.42
N ALA A 19 6.36 9.75 -2.20
CA ALA A 19 5.92 8.42 -1.80
C ALA A 19 5.62 7.58 -3.04
N PHE A 20 5.87 6.27 -2.99
CA PHE A 20 5.51 5.33 -4.08
C PHE A 20 6.13 5.65 -5.45
N GLY A 21 7.26 6.36 -5.49
CA GLY A 21 7.87 6.85 -6.73
C GLY A 21 7.14 8.06 -7.35
N LEU A 22 6.22 8.68 -6.63
CA LEU A 22 5.45 9.86 -7.05
C LEU A 22 5.89 11.09 -6.25
N ILE A 23 5.78 12.27 -6.89
CA ILE A 23 5.89 13.56 -6.20
C ILE A 23 4.49 14.16 -6.14
N ILE A 24 3.95 14.29 -4.93
CA ILE A 24 2.54 14.57 -4.67
C ILE A 24 2.41 15.96 -4.04
N SER A 25 1.71 16.88 -4.71
CA SER A 25 1.24 18.13 -4.12
C SER A 25 -0.13 17.90 -3.49
N SER A 26 -0.37 18.38 -2.27
CA SER A 26 -1.62 18.15 -1.54
C SER A 26 -2.09 19.39 -0.79
N GLU A 27 -3.37 19.71 -0.90
CA GLU A 27 -4.04 20.70 -0.03
C GLU A 27 -4.33 20.14 1.37
N ILE A 28 -4.30 18.81 1.52
CA ILE A 28 -4.48 18.10 2.79
C ILE A 28 -3.10 17.75 3.35
N GLU A 29 -2.89 17.94 4.64
CA GLU A 29 -1.66 17.49 5.29
C GLU A 29 -1.64 15.96 5.38
N ILE A 30 -0.57 15.35 4.87
CA ILE A 30 -0.32 13.91 4.93
C ILE A 30 1.00 13.70 5.69
N PRO A 31 0.97 13.74 7.03
CA PRO A 31 2.18 13.70 7.85
C PRO A 31 2.95 12.37 7.74
N GLU A 32 2.33 11.34 7.15
CA GLU A 32 2.94 10.03 6.99
C GLU A 32 3.84 9.94 5.75
N PHE A 33 3.69 10.86 4.78
CA PHE A 33 4.58 10.92 3.63
C PHE A 33 5.85 11.71 3.92
N VAL A 34 6.90 11.40 3.15
CA VAL A 34 8.17 12.13 3.24
C VAL A 34 8.01 13.48 2.54
N ILE A 35 8.40 14.57 3.19
CA ILE A 35 8.36 15.91 2.60
C ILE A 35 9.34 15.97 1.41
N SER A 36 8.91 16.57 0.31
CA SER A 36 9.73 16.81 -0.88
C SER A 36 9.67 18.27 -1.30
N LYS A 37 10.72 18.71 -2.00
CA LYS A 37 10.80 20.03 -2.67
C LYS A 37 10.79 19.92 -4.19
N GLU A 38 10.67 18.70 -4.71
CA GLU A 38 10.67 18.44 -6.15
C GLU A 38 9.35 18.85 -6.80
N LYS A 39 9.34 18.96 -8.13
CA LYS A 39 8.14 19.29 -8.89
C LYS A 39 7.14 18.13 -8.83
N SER A 40 5.91 18.41 -8.41
CA SER A 40 4.85 17.40 -8.32
C SER A 40 4.38 16.92 -9.69
N ASN A 41 4.09 15.62 -9.77
CA ASN A 41 3.45 14.97 -10.91
C ASN A 41 2.05 14.41 -10.55
N VAL A 42 1.63 14.52 -9.28
CA VAL A 42 0.28 14.24 -8.82
C VAL A 42 -0.20 15.39 -7.92
N THR A 43 -1.46 15.79 -8.07
CA THR A 43 -2.10 16.82 -7.23
C THR A 43 -3.32 16.26 -6.50
N ILE A 44 -3.41 16.53 -5.21
CA ILE A 44 -4.56 16.23 -4.35
C ILE A 44 -5.15 17.56 -3.88
N CYS A 45 -6.41 17.83 -4.21
CA CYS A 45 -7.06 19.08 -3.82
C CYS A 45 -8.51 18.87 -3.37
N TYR A 46 -9.04 19.83 -2.61
CA TYR A 46 -10.47 19.91 -2.35
C TYR A 46 -11.19 20.56 -3.52
N GLY A 47 -12.40 20.09 -3.80
CA GLY A 47 -13.25 20.71 -4.81
C GLY A 47 -14.52 19.92 -5.09
N ASN A 48 -15.31 20.44 -6.02
CA ASN A 48 -16.50 19.75 -6.50
C ASN A 48 -16.10 18.57 -7.39
N VAL A 49 -16.74 17.43 -7.16
CA VAL A 49 -16.58 16.22 -7.95
C VAL A 49 -17.80 15.99 -8.85
N PRO A 50 -17.65 15.32 -10.00
CA PRO A 50 -18.80 14.99 -10.83
C PRO A 50 -19.77 14.06 -10.10
N LYS A 51 -21.08 14.19 -10.38
CA LYS A 51 -22.10 13.29 -9.84
C LYS A 51 -21.96 11.87 -10.36
N THR A 52 -21.56 11.72 -11.62
CA THR A 52 -21.32 10.45 -12.32
C THR A 52 -20.22 10.69 -13.36
N LEU A 53 -19.55 9.62 -13.79
CA LEU A 53 -18.65 9.68 -14.93
C LEU A 53 -19.45 9.82 -16.23
N LYS A 54 -18.86 10.47 -17.24
CA LYS A 54 -19.48 10.59 -18.57
C LYS A 54 -19.40 9.28 -19.35
N LYS A 55 -18.30 8.54 -19.15
CA LYS A 55 -18.07 7.20 -19.70
C LYS A 55 -17.78 6.28 -18.52
N THR A 56 -18.49 5.17 -18.47
CA THR A 56 -18.34 4.16 -17.42
C THR A 56 -18.07 2.83 -18.11
N GLU A 57 -16.91 2.26 -17.85
CA GLU A 57 -16.56 0.90 -18.29
C GLU A 57 -17.09 -0.12 -17.30
N HIS A 58 -17.05 0.23 -16.01
CA HIS A 58 -17.57 -0.60 -14.94
C HIS A 58 -18.15 0.26 -13.80
N GLU A 59 -19.21 -0.24 -13.19
CA GLU A 59 -19.85 0.36 -12.02
C GLU A 59 -19.99 -0.69 -10.92
N GLY A 60 -19.49 -0.36 -9.73
CA GLY A 60 -19.79 -1.08 -8.50
C GLY A 60 -20.70 -0.27 -7.60
N PHE A 61 -21.13 -0.87 -6.48
CA PHE A 61 -22.11 -0.28 -5.56
C PHE A 61 -21.82 1.18 -5.14
N ARG A 62 -20.55 1.57 -5.05
CA ARG A 62 -20.12 2.92 -4.63
C ARG A 62 -19.22 3.63 -5.62
N TYR A 63 -18.85 3.00 -6.73
CA TYR A 63 -17.81 3.53 -7.60
C TYR A 63 -18.11 3.32 -9.07
N GLN A 64 -17.61 4.26 -9.87
CA GLN A 64 -17.62 4.20 -11.33
C GLN A 64 -16.17 4.33 -11.80
N ILE A 65 -15.82 3.58 -12.84
CA ILE A 65 -14.48 3.59 -13.41
C ILE A 65 -14.54 3.60 -14.93
N SER A 66 -13.59 4.32 -15.53
CA SER A 66 -13.18 4.22 -16.92
C SER A 66 -11.65 4.14 -16.98
N LYS A 67 -11.08 3.99 -18.18
CA LYS A 67 -9.63 3.99 -18.39
C LYS A 67 -8.89 5.12 -17.65
N ASN A 68 -9.45 6.33 -17.65
CA ASN A 68 -8.78 7.54 -17.18
C ASN A 68 -9.45 8.19 -15.97
N GLU A 69 -10.68 7.79 -15.62
CA GLU A 69 -11.44 8.42 -14.56
C GLU A 69 -11.93 7.38 -13.55
N PHE A 70 -11.91 7.75 -12.28
CA PHE A 70 -12.47 6.94 -11.21
C PHE A 70 -13.22 7.84 -10.24
N LEU A 71 -14.45 7.46 -9.91
CA LEU A 71 -15.29 8.16 -8.96
C LEU A 71 -15.73 7.17 -7.88
N ILE A 72 -15.54 7.49 -6.61
CA ILE A 72 -16.03 6.67 -5.51
C ILE A 72 -16.67 7.52 -4.40
N LYS A 73 -17.84 7.09 -3.95
CA LYS A 73 -18.68 7.79 -2.98
C LYS A 73 -18.72 7.07 -1.65
N TYR A 74 -18.30 7.75 -0.59
CA TYR A 74 -18.54 7.34 0.79
C TYR A 74 -19.36 8.41 1.49
N SER A 75 -20.66 8.17 1.64
CA SER A 75 -21.63 9.10 2.22
C SER A 75 -21.33 9.55 3.66
N THR A 76 -20.41 8.89 4.35
CA THR A 76 -19.98 9.25 5.70
C THR A 76 -18.76 10.15 5.74
N TRP A 77 -17.95 10.20 4.66
CA TRP A 77 -16.62 10.83 4.71
C TRP A 77 -16.38 11.80 3.55
N ALA A 78 -16.40 11.30 2.31
CA ALA A 78 -16.12 12.09 1.14
C ALA A 78 -16.45 11.33 -0.14
N THR A 79 -16.61 12.08 -1.23
CA THR A 79 -16.51 11.57 -2.58
C THR A 79 -15.14 11.91 -3.17
N TYR A 80 -14.53 10.94 -3.84
CA TYR A 80 -13.20 11.06 -4.44
C TYR A 80 -13.29 10.87 -5.94
N PHE A 81 -12.64 11.76 -6.68
CA PHE A 81 -12.50 11.68 -8.12
C PHE A 81 -11.01 11.66 -8.49
N VAL A 82 -10.59 10.64 -9.23
CA VAL A 82 -9.22 10.49 -9.75
C VAL A 82 -9.26 10.58 -11.27
N CYS A 83 -8.35 11.36 -11.85
CA CYS A 83 -8.26 11.58 -13.29
C CYS A 83 -6.80 11.46 -13.77
N ASN A 84 -6.60 10.66 -14.82
CA ASN A 84 -5.33 10.41 -15.53
C ASN A 84 -4.15 9.97 -14.66
N GLY A 85 -4.39 9.52 -13.42
CA GLY A 85 -3.32 9.26 -12.45
C GLY A 85 -2.50 10.49 -12.10
N GLU A 86 -3.05 11.69 -12.29
CA GLU A 86 -2.36 12.98 -12.08
C GLU A 86 -3.13 13.90 -11.14
N LYS A 87 -4.46 13.78 -11.10
CA LYS A 87 -5.31 14.66 -10.28
C LYS A 87 -6.27 13.85 -9.42
N VAL A 88 -6.34 14.22 -8.15
CA VAL A 88 -7.31 13.74 -7.17
C VAL A 88 -8.10 14.94 -6.66
N ILE A 89 -9.42 14.90 -6.79
CA ILE A 89 -10.35 15.89 -6.22
C ILE A 89 -11.14 15.20 -5.10
N ILE A 90 -11.20 15.86 -3.96
CA ILE A 90 -11.90 15.37 -2.78
C ILE A 90 -13.04 16.34 -2.47
N GLN A 91 -14.26 15.81 -2.39
CA GLN A 91 -15.43 16.53 -1.90
C GLN A 91 -15.83 15.93 -0.54
N PRO A 92 -15.44 16.56 0.59
CA PRO A 92 -15.78 16.08 1.92
C PRO A 92 -17.29 16.14 2.21
N GLU A 93 -17.77 15.20 3.00
CA GLU A 93 -19.10 15.27 3.60
C GLU A 93 -19.09 16.20 4.83
N LYS A 94 -20.27 16.72 5.19
CA LYS A 94 -20.41 17.60 6.36
C LYS A 94 -19.98 16.85 7.63
N ASN A 95 -19.02 17.41 8.37
CA ASN A 95 -18.44 16.85 9.60
C ASN A 95 -17.56 15.60 9.43
N ALA A 96 -17.09 15.31 8.22
CA ALA A 96 -16.16 14.21 8.00
C ALA A 96 -14.86 14.39 8.79
N ASP A 97 -14.37 13.31 9.41
CA ASP A 97 -13.06 13.32 10.05
C ASP A 97 -11.97 13.26 8.99
N GLU A 98 -11.04 14.21 9.04
CA GLU A 98 -9.92 14.27 8.12
C GLU A 98 -9.05 13.00 8.16
N ARG A 99 -8.99 12.28 9.30
CA ARG A 99 -8.29 10.99 9.41
C ARG A 99 -8.91 9.93 8.54
N ASP A 100 -10.25 9.89 8.44
CA ASP A 100 -10.94 8.92 7.58
C ASP A 100 -10.73 9.26 6.11
N ILE A 101 -10.75 10.56 5.78
CA ILE A 101 -10.42 11.05 4.44
C ILE A 101 -9.00 10.63 4.06
N ARG A 102 -8.02 10.94 4.92
CA ARG A 102 -6.61 10.62 4.71
C ARG A 102 -6.35 9.11 4.68
N ALA A 103 -7.01 8.32 5.51
CA ALA A 103 -6.89 6.86 5.47
C ALA A 103 -7.34 6.29 4.11
N PHE A 104 -8.35 6.90 3.49
CA PHE A 104 -8.81 6.50 2.17
C PHE A 104 -7.85 6.94 1.05
N ILE A 105 -7.25 8.14 1.18
CA ILE A 105 -6.18 8.62 0.29
C ILE A 105 -5.02 7.61 0.27
N LEU A 106 -4.51 7.27 1.46
CA LEU A 106 -3.37 6.39 1.68
C LEU A 106 -3.64 4.90 1.37
N SER A 107 -4.81 4.57 0.84
CA SER A 107 -5.17 3.20 0.46
C SER A 107 -5.73 3.15 -0.95
N THR A 108 -7.04 3.27 -1.11
CA THR A 108 -7.70 3.04 -2.40
C THR A 108 -7.37 4.13 -3.40
N VAL A 109 -7.40 5.41 -3.02
CA VAL A 109 -7.20 6.52 -3.97
C VAL A 109 -5.80 6.46 -4.59
N ILE A 110 -4.75 6.32 -3.77
CA ILE A 110 -3.39 6.23 -4.28
C ILE A 110 -3.19 4.97 -5.13
N ALA A 111 -3.84 3.85 -4.78
CA ALA A 111 -3.80 2.64 -5.61
C ALA A 111 -4.38 2.87 -7.01
N ILE A 112 -5.49 3.60 -7.11
CA ILE A 112 -6.08 3.95 -8.40
C ILE A 112 -5.15 4.87 -9.20
N VAL A 113 -4.55 5.87 -8.54
CA VAL A 113 -3.53 6.74 -9.19
C VAL A 113 -2.40 5.89 -9.76
N LEU A 114 -1.87 4.94 -8.99
CA LEU A 114 -0.80 4.05 -9.43
C LEU A 114 -1.21 3.20 -10.64
N HIS A 115 -2.41 2.61 -10.62
CA HIS A 115 -2.92 1.82 -11.74
C HIS A 115 -3.12 2.63 -13.01
N GLN A 116 -3.67 3.85 -12.92
CA GLN A 116 -3.83 4.74 -14.09
C GLN A 116 -2.49 5.16 -14.72
N ARG A 117 -1.40 5.08 -13.94
CA ARG A 117 -0.02 5.34 -14.41
C ARG A 117 0.69 4.08 -14.90
N GLY A 118 0.01 2.95 -15.00
CA GLY A 118 0.60 1.67 -15.41
C GLY A 118 1.56 1.07 -14.38
N LEU A 119 1.55 1.55 -13.13
CA LEU A 119 2.35 0.99 -12.04
C LEU A 119 1.62 -0.19 -11.39
N LEU A 120 2.37 -1.12 -10.81
CA LEU A 120 1.83 -2.36 -10.24
C LEU A 120 1.87 -2.31 -8.69
N PRO A 121 0.80 -1.86 -8.02
CA PRO A 121 0.69 -1.93 -6.56
C PRO A 121 0.39 -3.37 -6.08
N LEU A 122 1.21 -3.87 -5.18
CA LEU A 122 1.02 -5.15 -4.48
C LEU A 122 0.68 -4.93 -3.01
N HIS A 123 -0.30 -5.68 -2.50
CA HIS A 123 -0.70 -5.69 -1.09
C HIS A 123 0.31 -6.44 -0.24
N THR A 124 1.43 -5.78 0.07
CA THR A 124 2.59 -6.41 0.71
C THR A 124 3.24 -5.49 1.73
N SER A 125 3.96 -6.09 2.65
CA SER A 125 4.94 -5.41 3.49
C SER A 125 6.34 -5.76 3.00
N GLY A 126 7.31 -4.87 3.12
CA GLY A 126 8.64 -5.06 2.56
C GLY A 126 9.76 -4.65 3.51
N ILE A 127 10.84 -5.41 3.49
CA ILE A 127 12.11 -5.08 4.16
C ILE A 127 13.27 -5.02 3.17
N VAL A 128 14.37 -4.43 3.61
CA VAL A 128 15.63 -4.34 2.87
C VAL A 128 16.61 -5.40 3.34
N TYR A 129 17.12 -6.20 2.41
CA TYR A 129 18.20 -7.15 2.62
C TYR A 129 19.26 -6.97 1.53
N LYS A 130 20.52 -6.69 1.91
CA LYS A 130 21.65 -6.46 0.99
C LYS A 130 21.30 -5.51 -0.18
N ASN A 131 20.67 -4.38 0.11
CA ASN A 131 20.21 -3.40 -0.89
C ASN A 131 19.25 -3.97 -1.94
N LYS A 132 18.40 -4.93 -1.54
CA LYS A 132 17.31 -5.50 -2.34
C LYS A 132 16.05 -5.66 -1.49
N GLY A 133 14.89 -5.71 -2.13
CA GLY A 133 13.59 -5.81 -1.47
C GLY A 133 13.14 -7.24 -1.21
N VAL A 134 12.77 -7.54 0.04
CA VAL A 134 12.09 -8.79 0.44
C VAL A 134 10.65 -8.46 0.82
N LEU A 135 9.68 -9.06 0.13
CA LEU A 135 8.27 -8.75 0.28
C LEU A 135 7.51 -9.88 0.99
N PHE A 136 6.50 -9.50 1.76
CA PHE A 136 5.59 -10.39 2.46
C PHE A 136 4.17 -10.13 1.95
N ALA A 137 3.55 -11.13 1.35
CA ALA A 137 2.19 -11.11 0.82
C ALA A 137 1.29 -12.05 1.61
N GLY A 138 -0.01 -11.95 1.36
CA GLY A 138 -1.03 -12.75 2.03
C GLY A 138 -2.25 -11.93 2.41
N ASN A 139 -3.28 -12.61 2.91
CA ASN A 139 -4.55 -11.99 3.27
C ASN A 139 -4.39 -10.90 4.36
N SER A 140 -5.35 -9.99 4.45
CA SER A 140 -5.38 -9.02 5.55
C SER A 140 -5.41 -9.75 6.89
N GLY A 141 -4.63 -9.29 7.88
CA GLY A 141 -4.57 -9.89 9.20
C GLY A 141 -3.66 -11.12 9.33
N ILE A 142 -3.09 -11.66 8.24
CA ILE A 142 -2.24 -12.87 8.28
C ILE A 142 -0.86 -12.66 8.94
N GLY A 143 -0.47 -11.40 9.19
CA GLY A 143 0.79 -11.05 9.85
C GLY A 143 1.93 -10.55 8.96
N LYS A 144 1.66 -10.05 7.74
CA LYS A 144 2.67 -9.45 6.83
C LYS A 144 3.53 -8.38 7.53
N SER A 145 2.88 -7.36 8.06
CA SER A 145 3.51 -6.24 8.78
C SER A 145 4.22 -6.72 10.05
N THR A 146 3.61 -7.69 10.74
CA THR A 146 4.16 -8.29 11.97
C THR A 146 5.49 -8.99 11.71
N ILE A 147 5.61 -9.75 10.62
CA ILE A 147 6.86 -10.40 10.20
C ILE A 147 7.93 -9.36 9.85
N ALA A 148 7.56 -8.32 9.10
CA ALA A 148 8.49 -7.24 8.77
C ALA A 148 9.06 -6.57 10.04
N ILE A 149 8.21 -6.31 11.04
CA ILE A 149 8.66 -5.73 12.32
C ILE A 149 9.51 -6.70 13.13
N ALA A 150 9.16 -7.98 13.18
CA ALA A 150 9.95 -8.98 13.90
C ALA A 150 11.36 -9.11 13.29
N LEU A 151 11.46 -9.08 11.97
CA LEU A 151 12.74 -9.06 11.24
C LEU A 151 13.53 -7.78 11.48
N ASN A 152 12.88 -6.61 11.50
CA ASN A 152 13.52 -5.35 11.88
C ASN A 152 14.05 -5.40 13.33
N LYS A 153 13.23 -5.80 14.30
CA LYS A 153 13.64 -5.88 15.71
C LYS A 153 14.82 -6.81 15.93
N LYS A 154 14.78 -8.00 15.33
CA LYS A 154 15.76 -9.08 15.54
C LYS A 154 17.05 -8.90 14.72
N TYR A 155 16.95 -8.41 13.49
CA TYR A 155 18.09 -8.38 12.54
C TYR A 155 18.39 -7.00 11.96
N LYS A 156 17.67 -5.95 12.38
CA LYS A 156 17.85 -4.56 11.94
C LYS A 156 17.64 -4.33 10.44
N TYR A 157 16.85 -5.20 9.79
CA TYR A 157 16.44 -4.96 8.41
C TYR A 157 15.51 -3.75 8.36
N LYS A 158 15.84 -2.78 7.50
CA LYS A 158 15.03 -1.58 7.29
C LYS A 158 13.73 -1.94 6.58
N PHE A 159 12.68 -1.16 6.79
CA PHE A 159 11.45 -1.24 6.02
C PHE A 159 11.64 -0.56 4.66
N ILE A 160 10.99 -1.07 3.62
CA ILE A 160 10.81 -0.35 2.35
C ILE A 160 9.34 -0.03 2.09
N SER A 161 8.43 -0.86 2.61
CA SER A 161 7.00 -0.67 2.40
C SER A 161 6.13 -1.37 3.44
N ASP A 162 4.89 -0.91 3.56
CA ASP A 162 3.81 -1.60 4.25
C ASP A 162 2.46 -1.26 3.58
N ASP A 163 1.54 -2.23 3.58
CA ASP A 163 0.22 -2.18 2.93
C ASP A 163 0.25 -2.12 1.40
N ILE A 164 1.06 -1.23 0.80
CA ILE A 164 1.23 -1.10 -0.64
C ILE A 164 2.73 -1.05 -0.96
N THR A 165 3.19 -1.97 -1.82
CA THR A 165 4.50 -1.91 -2.47
C THR A 165 4.29 -1.67 -3.95
N VAL A 166 5.03 -0.74 -4.56
CA VAL A 166 4.86 -0.42 -5.98
C VAL A 166 6.00 -1.02 -6.78
N ILE A 167 5.62 -1.83 -7.76
CA ILE A 167 6.51 -2.40 -8.76
C ILE A 167 6.43 -1.56 -10.04
N SER A 168 7.59 -1.32 -10.64
CA SER A 168 7.74 -0.64 -11.93
C SER A 168 8.88 -1.26 -12.74
N GLU A 169 9.14 -0.73 -13.92
CA GLU A 169 10.23 -1.13 -14.80
C GLU A 169 11.16 0.07 -15.02
N GLN A 170 12.46 -0.14 -14.81
CA GLN A 170 13.51 0.82 -15.14
C GLN A 170 14.62 0.07 -15.87
N ASN A 171 15.02 0.56 -17.05
CA ASN A 171 16.05 -0.09 -17.89
C ASN A 171 15.76 -1.58 -18.15
N ALA A 172 14.52 -1.92 -18.47
CA ALA A 172 14.03 -3.29 -18.68
C ALA A 172 14.18 -4.24 -17.46
N ALA A 173 14.45 -3.70 -16.27
CA ALA A 173 14.53 -4.46 -15.02
C ALA A 173 13.41 -4.03 -14.06
N PRO A 174 12.86 -4.97 -13.27
CA PRO A 174 11.84 -4.63 -12.29
C PRO A 174 12.47 -3.89 -11.11
N ILE A 175 11.80 -2.86 -10.65
CA ILE A 175 12.18 -2.09 -9.49
C ILE A 175 11.03 -1.99 -8.48
N ILE A 176 11.39 -1.79 -7.22
CA ILE A 176 10.48 -1.56 -6.09
C ILE A 176 10.68 -0.12 -5.62
N TYR A 177 9.61 0.67 -5.65
CA TYR A 177 9.59 1.96 -4.98
C TYR A 177 9.29 1.81 -3.49
N SER A 178 10.03 2.55 -2.65
CA SER A 178 9.66 2.71 -1.25
C SER A 178 8.30 3.38 -1.11
N SER A 179 7.47 2.94 -0.16
CA SER A 179 6.18 3.60 0.10
C SER A 179 6.37 4.87 0.92
N PHE A 180 6.27 4.77 2.24
CA PHE A 180 6.45 5.85 3.21
C PHE A 180 6.69 5.25 4.61
N PRO A 181 7.31 5.98 5.56
CA PRO A 181 7.80 5.47 6.84
C PRO A 181 6.69 5.23 7.90
N SER A 182 5.73 4.36 7.57
CA SER A 182 4.63 4.00 8.47
C SER A 182 4.21 2.55 8.24
N VAL A 183 3.98 1.82 9.33
CA VAL A 183 3.47 0.45 9.33
C VAL A 183 2.13 0.39 10.06
N LYS A 184 1.17 -0.39 9.54
CA LYS A 184 -0.18 -0.52 10.10
C LYS A 184 -0.29 -1.80 10.93
N LEU A 185 -0.53 -1.69 12.24
CA LEU A 185 -0.64 -2.84 13.15
C LEU A 185 -2.00 -2.93 13.81
N TRP A 186 -2.57 -4.13 13.86
CA TRP A 186 -3.72 -4.44 14.72
C TRP A 186 -3.28 -4.54 16.18
N GLN A 187 -4.22 -4.37 17.12
CA GLN A 187 -3.95 -4.54 18.55
C GLN A 187 -3.26 -5.88 18.84
N ASP A 188 -3.79 -6.99 18.34
CA ASP A 188 -3.21 -8.33 18.53
C ASP A 188 -1.75 -8.44 18.05
N SER A 189 -1.39 -7.67 17.00
CA SER A 189 -0.01 -7.63 16.52
C SER A 189 0.92 -6.85 17.45
N LEU A 190 0.43 -5.78 18.08
CA LEU A 190 1.18 -5.04 19.08
C LEU A 190 1.44 -5.91 20.32
N ASP A 191 0.43 -6.63 20.78
CA ASP A 191 0.53 -7.53 21.93
C ASP A 191 1.53 -8.66 21.66
N MET A 192 1.42 -9.30 20.49
CA MET A 192 2.35 -10.35 20.03
C MET A 192 3.81 -9.87 19.96
N LEU A 193 4.03 -8.61 19.57
CA LEU A 193 5.34 -7.97 19.45
C LEU A 193 5.81 -7.28 20.73
N LYS A 194 4.99 -7.32 21.80
CA LYS A 194 5.20 -6.61 23.07
C LYS A 194 5.49 -5.12 22.85
N ILE A 195 4.67 -4.45 22.02
CA ILE A 195 4.75 -3.01 21.74
C ILE A 195 3.60 -2.32 22.47
N SER A 196 3.90 -1.29 23.27
CA SER A 196 2.85 -0.44 23.88
C SER A 196 2.18 0.44 22.82
N ASN A 197 0.84 0.56 22.91
CA ASN A 197 0.04 1.39 22.02
C ASN A 197 -0.22 2.81 22.56
N ASN A 198 0.20 3.13 23.79
CA ASN A 198 -0.16 4.38 24.50
C ASN A 198 0.18 5.68 23.75
N LYS A 199 1.15 5.63 22.83
CA LYS A 199 1.60 6.77 22.01
C LYS A 199 1.37 6.57 20.51
N LEU A 200 0.73 5.48 20.09
CA LEU A 200 0.53 5.18 18.67
C LEU A 200 -0.82 5.76 18.21
N PRO A 201 -0.85 6.56 17.13
CA PRO A 201 -2.10 7.09 16.62
C PRO A 201 -2.92 5.97 15.96
N LEU A 202 -4.25 6.02 16.13
CA LEU A 202 -5.18 5.18 15.40
C LEU A 202 -5.20 5.55 13.91
N ILE A 203 -5.40 4.55 13.05
CA ILE A 203 -5.54 4.76 11.60
C ILE A 203 -6.91 5.37 11.28
N ARG A 204 -7.95 4.95 12.01
CA ARG A 204 -9.32 5.46 11.95
C ARG A 204 -9.95 5.40 13.35
N LYS A 205 -10.97 6.22 13.60
CA LYS A 205 -11.64 6.31 14.92
C LYS A 205 -12.18 4.96 15.41
N ASP A 206 -12.81 4.20 14.53
CA ASP A 206 -13.61 3.02 14.92
C ASP A 206 -12.89 1.68 14.71
N VAL A 207 -11.56 1.69 14.55
CA VAL A 207 -10.79 0.48 14.29
C VAL A 207 -9.57 0.43 15.18
N ASN A 208 -9.41 -0.68 15.92
CA ASN A 208 -8.22 -1.00 16.74
C ASN A 208 -7.00 -1.36 15.86
N LYS A 209 -6.62 -0.43 14.99
CA LYS A 209 -5.46 -0.51 14.10
C LYS A 209 -4.67 0.79 14.22
N PHE A 210 -3.41 0.64 14.59
CA PHE A 210 -2.49 1.71 14.98
C PHE A 210 -1.44 1.92 13.89
N ARG A 211 -0.90 3.14 13.80
CA ARG A 211 0.31 3.42 13.01
C ARG A 211 1.55 3.33 13.89
N TYR A 212 2.48 2.51 13.44
CA TYR A 212 3.83 2.44 13.96
C TYR A 212 4.76 3.23 13.05
N ASN A 213 5.37 4.29 13.58
CA ASN A 213 6.29 5.15 12.83
C ASN A 213 7.63 4.43 12.65
N THR A 214 8.15 4.43 11.42
CA THR A 214 9.41 3.76 11.06
C THR A 214 10.47 4.71 10.52
N ASN A 215 10.36 6.02 10.76
CA ASN A 215 11.25 7.06 10.22
C ASN A 215 12.75 6.74 10.34
N THR A 216 13.20 6.19 11.47
CA THR A 216 14.62 5.84 11.70
C THR A 216 15.08 4.58 10.97
N ASP A 217 14.15 3.69 10.65
CA ASP A 217 14.39 2.35 10.13
C ASP A 217 13.78 2.14 8.74
N PHE A 218 13.47 3.24 8.04
CA PHE A 218 12.90 3.22 6.70
C PHE A 218 13.98 3.49 5.65
N TYR A 219 13.92 2.74 4.56
CA TYR A 219 14.69 3.00 3.35
C TYR A 219 13.83 3.80 2.38
N SER A 220 14.29 5.00 2.01
CA SER A 220 13.68 5.82 0.97
C SER A 220 14.49 5.69 -0.32
N GLY A 221 13.84 5.28 -1.40
CA GLY A 221 14.48 5.09 -2.70
C GLY A 221 13.90 3.94 -3.50
N ILE A 222 14.74 3.37 -4.38
CA ILE A 222 14.38 2.31 -5.31
C ILE A 222 15.27 1.11 -5.05
N LEU A 223 14.68 -0.10 -4.99
CA LEU A 223 15.43 -1.35 -4.84
C LEU A 223 15.06 -2.38 -5.91
N ASN A 224 16.01 -3.25 -6.22
CA ASN A 224 15.71 -4.46 -7.00
C ASN A 224 14.98 -5.49 -6.13
N PRO A 225 14.04 -6.27 -6.68
CA PRO A 225 13.45 -7.41 -5.99
C PRO A 225 14.47 -8.48 -5.60
N TYR A 226 14.22 -9.16 -4.48
CA TYR A 226 15.00 -10.32 -4.03
C TYR A 226 14.13 -11.56 -3.86
N ALA A 227 13.10 -11.43 -3.02
CA ALA A 227 12.21 -12.53 -2.70
C ALA A 227 10.81 -12.01 -2.32
N ILE A 228 9.80 -12.84 -2.56
CA ILE A 228 8.45 -12.67 -2.05
C ILE A 228 8.01 -13.91 -1.28
N PHE A 229 7.51 -13.71 -0.07
CA PHE A 229 6.96 -14.75 0.79
C PHE A 229 5.45 -14.57 0.88
N VAL A 230 4.68 -15.55 0.42
CA VAL A 230 3.22 -15.52 0.45
C VAL A 230 2.73 -16.35 1.63
N ILE A 231 2.05 -15.70 2.57
CA ILE A 231 1.62 -16.30 3.83
C ILE A 231 0.19 -16.83 3.69
N GLU A 232 0.03 -18.11 4.00
CA GLU A 232 -1.24 -18.81 4.10
C GLU A 232 -1.34 -19.56 5.42
N ASN A 233 -2.58 -19.74 5.89
CA ASN A 233 -2.85 -20.58 7.05
C ASN A 233 -2.94 -22.04 6.61
N ASN A 234 -2.43 -22.95 7.43
CA ASN A 234 -2.67 -24.39 7.30
C ASN A 234 -3.39 -24.91 8.56
N VAL A 235 -3.90 -26.14 8.45
CA VAL A 235 -4.52 -26.87 9.57
C VAL A 235 -3.47 -27.61 10.41
N GLN A 236 -2.27 -27.79 9.89
CA GLN A 236 -1.18 -28.49 10.57
C GLN A 236 -0.51 -27.60 11.61
N ASN A 237 -0.07 -28.17 12.73
CA ASN A 237 0.63 -27.45 13.81
C ASN A 237 2.11 -27.18 13.51
N LYS A 238 2.48 -26.99 12.24
CA LYS A 238 3.87 -26.80 11.83
C LYS A 238 4.00 -25.65 10.83
N VAL A 239 5.07 -24.88 10.99
CA VAL A 239 5.50 -23.86 10.03
C VAL A 239 6.32 -24.51 8.92
N GLU A 240 5.95 -24.23 7.67
CA GLU A 240 6.69 -24.68 6.50
C GLU A 240 6.91 -23.52 5.52
N ILE A 241 8.09 -23.52 4.88
CA ILE A 241 8.40 -22.56 3.82
C ILE A 241 8.86 -23.34 2.59
N ILE A 242 8.11 -23.21 1.50
CA ILE A 242 8.29 -23.99 0.27
C ILE A 242 8.62 -23.02 -0.87
N GLU A 243 9.68 -23.27 -1.65
CA GLU A 243 9.97 -22.48 -2.85
C GLU A 243 8.96 -22.82 -3.94
N ILE A 244 8.30 -21.80 -4.48
CA ILE A 244 7.35 -21.90 -5.57
C ILE A 244 8.05 -21.54 -6.89
N LYS A 245 7.83 -22.37 -7.91
CA LYS A 245 8.50 -22.26 -9.22
C LYS A 245 7.47 -22.18 -10.35
N GLY A 246 7.93 -21.74 -11.52
CA GLY A 246 7.13 -21.69 -12.74
C GLY A 246 5.85 -20.85 -12.63
N VAL A 247 4.79 -21.33 -13.29
CA VAL A 247 3.50 -20.63 -13.44
C VAL A 247 2.78 -20.44 -12.10
N GLU A 248 3.03 -21.30 -11.11
CA GLU A 248 2.41 -21.20 -9.80
C GLU A 248 2.77 -19.88 -9.09
N LYS A 249 3.99 -19.35 -9.32
CA LYS A 249 4.40 -18.03 -8.81
C LYS A 249 3.42 -16.94 -9.24
N PHE A 250 3.06 -16.94 -10.53
CA PHE A 250 2.14 -15.98 -11.10
C PHE A 250 0.74 -16.11 -10.49
N ASN A 251 0.24 -17.34 -10.40
CA ASN A 251 -1.10 -17.61 -9.89
C ASN A 251 -1.30 -17.19 -8.44
N ILE A 252 -0.27 -17.34 -7.60
CA ILE A 252 -0.34 -16.95 -6.20
C ILE A 252 -0.18 -15.43 -6.07
N VAL A 253 0.84 -14.84 -6.69
CA VAL A 253 1.15 -13.41 -6.47
C VAL A 253 0.14 -12.48 -7.12
N ARG A 254 -0.48 -12.85 -8.26
CA ARG A 254 -1.51 -12.02 -8.90
C ARG A 254 -2.71 -11.72 -8.00
N ASN A 255 -3.02 -12.61 -7.04
CA ASN A 255 -4.11 -12.43 -6.09
C ASN A 255 -3.82 -11.34 -5.04
N HIS A 256 -2.57 -10.87 -4.99
CA HIS A 256 -2.13 -9.81 -4.10
C HIS A 256 -1.95 -8.46 -4.81
N ILE A 257 -2.35 -8.34 -6.08
CA ILE A 257 -2.42 -7.04 -6.74
C ILE A 257 -3.51 -6.22 -6.03
N PHE A 258 -3.11 -5.07 -5.49
CA PHE A 258 -3.96 -4.31 -4.60
C PHE A 258 -5.11 -3.68 -5.40
N ARG A 259 -6.36 -3.87 -4.94
CA ARG A 259 -7.58 -3.40 -5.64
C ARG A 259 -7.79 -3.94 -7.06
N ALA A 260 -7.12 -5.04 -7.46
CA ALA A 260 -7.29 -5.66 -8.78
C ALA A 260 -8.75 -5.91 -9.21
N LYS A 261 -9.64 -6.29 -8.27
CA LYS A 261 -11.07 -6.52 -8.56
C LYS A 261 -11.83 -5.25 -8.94
N MET A 262 -11.40 -4.08 -8.47
CA MET A 262 -12.03 -2.79 -8.78
C MET A 262 -11.55 -2.18 -10.08
N ILE A 263 -10.41 -2.67 -10.58
CA ILE A 263 -9.67 -2.11 -11.71
C ILE A 263 -9.47 -3.17 -12.78
N LYS A 264 -10.34 -4.17 -12.87
CA LYS A 264 -10.20 -5.30 -13.81
C LYS A 264 -10.06 -4.78 -15.25
N GLU A 265 -10.69 -3.66 -15.55
CA GLU A 265 -10.67 -2.94 -16.82
C GLU A 265 -9.36 -2.18 -17.04
N LEU A 266 -8.71 -1.71 -15.96
CA LEU A 266 -7.36 -1.13 -16.03
C LEU A 266 -6.26 -2.17 -16.02
N TYR A 267 -6.58 -3.43 -15.71
CA TYR A 267 -5.63 -4.52 -15.71
C TYR A 267 -5.17 -4.80 -17.14
N SER A 268 -4.13 -4.08 -17.53
CA SER A 268 -3.57 -4.10 -18.87
C SER A 268 -2.53 -5.21 -19.04
N ASN A 269 -2.17 -5.47 -20.30
CA ASN A 269 -1.00 -6.29 -20.64
C ASN A 269 0.28 -5.78 -19.96
N GLU A 270 0.37 -4.49 -19.62
CA GLU A 270 1.50 -3.91 -18.91
C GLU A 270 1.59 -4.40 -17.47
N HIS A 271 0.45 -4.52 -16.76
CA HIS A 271 0.44 -5.09 -15.40
C HIS A 271 0.88 -6.55 -15.41
N PHE A 272 0.44 -7.32 -16.42
CA PHE A 272 0.88 -8.69 -16.63
C PHE A 272 2.40 -8.75 -16.92
N LYS A 273 2.90 -7.89 -17.80
CA LYS A 273 4.33 -7.78 -18.13
C LYS A 273 5.16 -7.44 -16.89
N LEU A 274 4.76 -6.42 -16.13
CA LEU A 274 5.45 -5.99 -14.90
C LEU A 274 5.45 -7.10 -13.84
N LEU A 275 4.32 -7.78 -13.63
CA LEU A 275 4.26 -8.89 -12.69
C LEU A 275 5.19 -10.03 -13.12
N THR A 276 5.20 -10.35 -14.41
CA THR A 276 6.09 -11.39 -14.97
C THR A 276 7.56 -11.01 -14.80
N LEU A 277 7.92 -9.76 -15.11
CA LEU A 277 9.27 -9.24 -14.94
C LEU A 277 9.72 -9.31 -13.47
N PHE A 278 8.87 -8.86 -12.54
CA PHE A 278 9.09 -8.99 -11.10
C PHE A 278 9.32 -10.44 -10.67
N LEU A 279 8.43 -11.35 -11.07
CA LEU A 279 8.53 -12.76 -10.68
C LEU A 279 9.73 -13.46 -11.30
N ASN A 280 10.25 -13.01 -12.44
CA ASN A 280 11.50 -13.56 -13.00
C ASN A 280 12.74 -13.11 -12.20
N SER A 281 12.70 -11.92 -11.60
CA SER A 281 13.80 -11.37 -10.78
C SER A 281 13.81 -11.81 -9.32
N ALA A 282 12.65 -12.20 -8.77
CA ALA A 282 12.49 -12.52 -7.35
C ALA A 282 12.26 -14.01 -7.12
N LYS A 283 12.87 -14.58 -6.08
CA LYS A 283 12.46 -15.90 -5.55
C LYS A 283 11.05 -15.82 -4.95
N CYS A 284 10.25 -16.87 -5.07
CA CYS A 284 8.92 -16.92 -4.48
C CYS A 284 8.83 -18.08 -3.51
N TYR A 285 8.32 -17.81 -2.32
CA TYR A 285 8.13 -18.80 -1.28
C TYR A 285 6.69 -18.76 -0.79
N LYS A 286 6.15 -19.93 -0.49
CA LYS A 286 4.88 -20.10 0.21
C LYS A 286 5.18 -20.41 1.67
N ILE A 287 4.60 -19.64 2.58
CA ILE A 287 4.64 -19.89 4.02
C ILE A 287 3.31 -20.51 4.41
N LEU A 288 3.36 -21.71 5.00
CA LEU A 288 2.23 -22.36 5.63
C LEU A 288 2.43 -22.26 7.14
N ARG A 289 1.46 -21.68 7.87
CA ARG A 289 1.54 -21.57 9.34
C ARG A 289 0.21 -21.89 10.01
N PRO A 290 0.23 -22.38 11.25
CA PRO A 290 -0.99 -22.53 12.03
C PRO A 290 -1.62 -21.16 12.30
N LYS A 291 -2.94 -21.08 12.22
CA LYS A 291 -3.71 -19.84 12.38
C LYS A 291 -3.63 -19.27 13.80
N ASP A 292 -3.82 -20.13 14.79
CA ASP A 292 -4.04 -19.73 16.19
C ASP A 292 -2.79 -19.93 17.09
N VAL A 293 -1.62 -20.15 16.47
CA VAL A 293 -0.34 -20.32 17.17
C VAL A 293 0.57 -19.14 16.87
N ASN A 294 1.19 -18.59 17.93
CA ASN A 294 2.21 -17.57 17.79
C ASN A 294 3.51 -18.19 17.24
N THR A 295 3.74 -18.04 15.94
CA THR A 295 4.92 -18.57 15.25
C THR A 295 5.89 -17.48 14.79
N ILE A 296 5.75 -16.22 15.25
CA ILE A 296 6.50 -15.09 14.68
C ILE A 296 8.01 -15.23 14.84
N ASN A 297 8.46 -15.74 15.98
CA ASN A 297 9.89 -15.91 16.28
C ASN A 297 10.53 -17.00 15.41
N GLU A 298 9.82 -18.11 15.25
CA GLU A 298 10.20 -19.22 14.37
C GLU A 298 10.25 -18.75 12.92
N LEU A 299 9.15 -18.16 12.42
CA LEU A 299 9.03 -17.63 11.06
C LEU A 299 10.14 -16.63 10.72
N SER A 300 10.37 -15.65 11.60
CA SER A 300 11.40 -14.63 11.38
C SER A 300 12.80 -15.25 11.29
N SER A 301 13.06 -16.34 12.03
CA SER A 301 14.33 -17.05 11.99
C SER A 301 14.48 -17.89 10.72
N MET A 302 13.44 -18.60 10.33
CA MET A 302 13.41 -19.38 9.08
C MET A 302 13.58 -18.48 7.86
N ILE A 303 12.82 -17.38 7.77
CA ILE A 303 12.93 -16.40 6.68
C ILE A 303 14.35 -15.85 6.60
N ASN A 304 14.94 -15.42 7.73
CA ASN A 304 16.31 -14.91 7.77
C ASN A 304 17.34 -15.93 7.27
N ASN A 305 17.17 -17.21 7.62
CA ASN A 305 18.05 -18.28 7.16
C ASN A 305 17.90 -18.53 5.65
N ILE A 306 16.67 -18.47 5.12
CA ILE A 306 16.41 -18.63 3.67
C ILE A 306 17.03 -17.47 2.89
N ILE A 307 16.76 -16.21 3.28
CA ILE A 307 17.26 -15.05 2.51
C ILE A 307 18.79 -14.98 2.51
N LYS A 308 19.48 -15.55 3.51
CA LYS A 308 20.94 -15.64 3.55
C LYS A 308 21.53 -16.69 2.61
N LYS A 309 20.74 -17.67 2.15
CA LYS A 309 21.17 -18.80 1.31
C LYS A 309 20.87 -18.62 -0.18
N VAL A 310 19.98 -17.69 -0.52
CA VAL A 310 19.66 -17.28 -1.91
C VAL A 310 20.81 -16.46 -2.49
#